data_AF-A0A968YG49-F1
#
_entry.id   AF-A0A968YG49-F1
#
_cell.length_a   1.000
_cell.length_b   1.000
_cell.length_c   1.000
_cell.angle_alpha   90.00
_cell.angle_beta   90.00
_cell.angle_gamma   90.00
#
_symmetry.space_group_name_H-M   'P 1'
#
loop_
_entity.id
_entity.type
_entity.pdbx_description
1 polymer ?
#
loop_
_entity_poly.entity_id
_entity_poly.type
_entity_poly.pdbx_seq_one_letter_code
_entity_poly.pdbx_strand_id
1 'polypeptide(L)'
;MAKRKITDLLNDELSNSVSSKITEFRSSKVPDGFIPKDEDLAIPKMENRSSITEPQRQANRLTEFENDEVPKYLQMERKEVRLPQEHLDKLTLLVRQLNRARKRSGERITENTLIRIAIAGMIEHADQLKGTTEDELLVSWTNYVNSK
;
A
#
# COMPACT_ATOMS: atom_id res chain seq x y z
N MET A 1 0.04 -23.64 -47.00
CA MET A 1 -0.70 -22.57 -46.29
C MET A 1 -0.46 -22.73 -44.80
N ALA A 2 0.25 -21.80 -44.16
CA ALA A 2 0.59 -21.90 -42.74
C ALA A 2 -0.50 -21.23 -41.89
N LYS A 3 -1.07 -21.99 -40.94
CA LYS A 3 -2.07 -21.50 -39.98
C LYS A 3 -1.35 -20.85 -38.79
N ARG A 4 -1.41 -19.53 -38.66
CA ARG A 4 -0.91 -18.79 -37.49
C ARG A 4 -1.91 -18.91 -36.34
N LYS A 5 -1.41 -19.03 -35.10
CA LYS A 5 -2.23 -19.18 -33.89
C LYS A 5 -2.78 -17.81 -33.47
N ILE A 6 -4.00 -17.78 -32.95
CA ILE A 6 -4.69 -16.55 -32.48
C ILE A 6 -3.89 -15.81 -31.40
N THR A 7 -3.06 -16.55 -30.64
CA THR A 7 -2.15 -16.01 -29.62
C THR A 7 -1.09 -15.06 -30.20
N ASP A 8 -0.74 -15.22 -31.46
CA ASP A 8 0.32 -14.44 -32.10
C ASP A 8 -0.22 -13.10 -32.62
N LEU A 9 -1.55 -13.01 -32.86
CA LEU A 9 -2.21 -11.78 -33.29
C LEU A 9 -2.45 -10.80 -32.12
N LEU A 10 -2.64 -11.32 -30.90
CA LEU A 10 -2.89 -10.49 -29.71
C LEU A 10 -1.62 -9.84 -29.15
N ASN A 11 -0.44 -10.41 -29.40
CA ASN A 11 0.82 -9.84 -28.95
C ASN A 11 1.30 -8.66 -29.82
N ASP A 12 0.95 -8.63 -31.11
CA ASP A 12 1.34 -7.54 -32.01
C ASP A 12 0.51 -6.26 -31.76
N GLU A 13 -0.76 -6.38 -31.35
CA GLU A 13 -1.60 -5.21 -31.03
C GLU A 13 -1.19 -4.51 -29.71
N LEU A 14 -0.73 -5.28 -28.72
CA LEU A 14 -0.28 -4.72 -27.44
C LEU A 14 1.09 -4.04 -27.55
N SER A 15 1.97 -4.53 -28.44
CA SER A 15 3.29 -3.92 -28.69
C SER A 15 3.19 -2.58 -29.43
N ASN A 16 2.27 -2.47 -30.40
CA ASN A 16 2.10 -1.24 -31.20
C ASN A 16 1.36 -0.10 -30.46
N SER A 17 0.56 -0.42 -29.44
CA SER A 17 -0.14 0.57 -28.61
C SER A 17 0.78 1.27 -27.59
N VAL A 18 1.82 0.57 -27.12
CA VAL A 18 2.75 1.11 -26.11
C VAL A 18 3.88 1.94 -26.75
N SER A 19 4.28 1.64 -27.98
CA SER A 19 5.35 2.38 -28.68
C SER A 19 4.92 3.75 -29.22
N SER A 20 3.62 4.03 -29.34
CA SER A 20 3.11 5.30 -29.89
C SER A 20 2.85 6.38 -28.82
N LYS A 21 2.90 6.05 -27.52
CA LYS A 21 2.63 7.01 -26.44
C LYS A 21 3.85 7.49 -25.65
N ILE A 22 5.03 6.92 -25.88
CA ILE A 22 6.24 7.25 -25.10
C ILE A 22 7.19 8.20 -25.87
N THR A 23 6.93 8.46 -27.15
CA THR A 23 7.83 9.25 -28.02
C THR A 23 7.46 10.73 -28.12
N GLU A 24 6.88 11.34 -27.08
CA GLU A 24 6.58 12.79 -27.09
C GLU A 24 7.13 13.55 -25.88
N PHE A 25 8.05 12.93 -25.13
CA PHE A 25 8.64 13.55 -23.94
C PHE A 25 10.18 13.46 -23.91
N ARG A 26 10.85 13.76 -25.03
CA ARG A 26 12.19 14.35 -25.05
C ARG A 26 12.65 14.63 -26.47
N SER A 27 12.60 15.90 -26.86
CA SER A 27 13.64 16.45 -27.72
C SER A 27 13.79 17.93 -27.41
N SER A 28 14.78 18.22 -26.58
CA SER A 28 15.43 19.51 -26.48
C SER A 28 15.87 19.98 -27.88
N LYS A 29 15.30 21.08 -28.35
CA LYS A 29 15.90 21.97 -29.34
C LYS A 29 15.47 23.38 -28.96
N VAL A 30 16.35 24.12 -28.29
CA VAL A 30 16.25 25.58 -28.20
C VAL A 30 16.73 26.09 -29.55
N PRO A 31 15.90 26.78 -30.35
CA PRO A 31 16.37 27.52 -31.50
C PRO A 31 16.94 28.86 -31.01
N ASP A 32 18.15 29.13 -31.47
CA ASP A 32 18.85 30.41 -31.31
C ASP A 32 18.01 31.55 -31.89
N GLY A 33 17.83 32.64 -31.13
CA GLY A 33 17.32 33.90 -31.65
C GLY A 33 15.80 34.03 -31.87
N PHE A 34 15.04 34.23 -30.80
CA PHE A 34 13.79 34.99 -30.88
C PHE A 34 13.69 35.94 -29.69
N ILE A 35 13.96 37.23 -29.95
CA ILE A 35 13.67 38.34 -29.04
C ILE A 35 12.35 38.94 -29.54
N PRO A 36 11.21 38.75 -28.86
CA PRO A 36 10.08 39.66 -29.00
C PRO A 36 10.40 40.92 -28.20
N LYS A 37 10.56 42.03 -28.91
CA LYS A 37 10.70 43.38 -28.39
C LYS A 37 9.40 43.81 -27.72
N ASP A 38 9.56 44.49 -26.58
CA ASP A 38 8.71 45.49 -25.93
C ASP A 38 7.23 45.56 -26.36
N GLU A 39 6.32 45.31 -25.41
CA GLU A 39 5.14 46.17 -25.20
C GLU A 39 4.41 45.77 -23.88
N ASP A 40 4.56 46.65 -22.89
CA ASP A 40 3.58 47.07 -21.88
C ASP A 40 2.63 46.03 -21.26
N LEU A 41 3.06 45.43 -20.14
CA LEU A 41 2.13 45.06 -19.06
C LEU A 41 2.73 45.43 -17.70
N ALA A 42 2.23 46.53 -17.16
CA ALA A 42 2.53 47.06 -15.85
C ALA A 42 2.45 45.99 -14.74
N ILE A 43 3.47 45.91 -13.89
CA ILE A 43 3.42 45.14 -12.63
C ILE A 43 2.93 46.09 -11.53
N PRO A 44 1.68 45.98 -11.03
CA PRO A 44 1.33 46.63 -9.79
C PRO A 44 1.87 45.77 -8.64
N LYS A 45 2.88 46.29 -7.92
CA LYS A 45 3.19 45.85 -6.56
C LYS A 45 2.02 46.30 -5.67
N MET A 46 1.35 45.36 -4.98
CA MET A 46 1.00 45.45 -3.55
C MET A 46 0.07 44.30 -3.10
N GLU A 47 0.38 43.84 -1.88
CA GLU A 47 -0.54 43.39 -0.84
C GLU A 47 -1.29 42.05 -0.94
N ASN A 48 -0.70 41.07 -0.27
CA ASN A 48 -1.27 40.36 0.87
C ASN A 48 -2.82 40.25 0.89
N ARG A 49 -3.35 39.15 0.33
CA ARG A 49 -4.71 38.67 0.62
C ARG A 49 -4.70 37.20 0.97
N SER A 50 -4.74 36.97 2.27
CA SER A 50 -5.31 35.80 2.93
C SER A 50 -6.56 35.24 2.23
N SER A 51 -6.54 33.95 1.88
CA SER A 51 -7.55 32.93 2.27
C SER A 51 -7.50 31.73 1.32
N ILE A 52 -6.74 30.69 1.67
CA ILE A 52 -7.04 29.32 1.23
C ILE A 52 -7.67 28.62 2.42
N THR A 53 -8.99 28.55 2.42
CA THR A 53 -9.79 27.76 3.36
C THR A 53 -9.63 26.29 2.99
N GLU A 54 -8.70 25.58 3.65
CA GLU A 54 -8.67 24.12 3.62
C GLU A 54 -9.68 23.54 4.64
N PRO A 55 -10.49 22.53 4.25
CA PRO A 55 -11.55 22.02 5.11
C PRO A 55 -10.99 21.18 6.26
N GLN A 56 -10.99 21.79 7.46
CA GLN A 56 -11.28 21.24 8.80
C GLN A 56 -11.25 19.70 9.03
N ARG A 57 -10.25 18.97 8.51
CA ARG A 57 -9.96 17.58 8.91
C ARG A 57 -8.74 17.43 9.81
N GLN A 58 -8.03 18.51 10.08
CA GLN A 58 -6.81 18.50 10.92
C GLN A 58 -7.03 19.04 12.34
N ALA A 59 -8.19 19.63 12.64
CA ALA A 59 -8.43 20.29 13.94
C ALA A 59 -8.78 19.35 15.11
N ASN A 60 -8.97 18.04 14.88
CA ASN A 60 -9.31 17.07 15.93
C ASN A 60 -8.16 16.14 16.35
N ARG A 61 -6.91 16.39 15.92
CA ARG A 61 -5.75 15.55 16.29
C ARG A 61 -4.80 16.22 17.30
N LEU A 62 -5.33 17.02 18.22
CA LEU A 62 -4.52 17.64 19.28
C LEU A 62 -5.17 17.57 20.67
N THR A 63 -6.18 16.71 20.85
CA THR A 63 -6.85 16.50 22.14
C THR A 63 -6.99 15.01 22.40
N GLU A 64 -5.87 14.36 22.76
CA GLU A 64 -5.79 13.19 23.65
C GLU A 64 -4.30 12.84 23.81
N PHE A 65 -3.56 13.78 24.40
CA PHE A 65 -2.24 13.51 24.99
C PHE A 65 -2.43 13.29 26.48
N GLU A 66 -3.18 12.24 26.84
CA GLU A 66 -3.11 11.65 28.17
C GLU A 66 -2.69 10.19 27.96
N ASN A 67 -1.38 9.99 27.89
CA ASN A 67 -0.58 8.79 28.16
C ASN A 67 0.75 8.99 27.42
N ASP A 68 1.80 9.39 28.14
CA ASP A 68 3.19 9.47 27.65
C ASP A 68 3.80 8.08 27.37
N GLU A 69 2.99 7.14 26.90
CA GLU A 69 3.44 5.80 26.56
C GLU A 69 4.00 5.83 25.13
N VAL A 70 5.26 5.41 24.99
CA VAL A 70 5.92 5.26 23.69
C VAL A 70 4.98 4.51 22.75
N PRO A 71 4.64 5.03 21.56
CA PRO A 71 3.75 4.35 20.64
C PRO A 71 4.16 2.89 20.40
N LYS A 72 3.19 1.97 20.46
CA LYS A 72 3.41 0.51 20.37
C LYS A 72 4.34 0.08 19.21
N TYR A 73 4.26 0.74 18.07
CA TYR A 73 5.11 0.42 16.90
C TYR A 73 6.59 0.77 17.10
N LEU A 74 6.93 1.73 17.96
CA LEU A 74 8.32 2.07 18.31
C LEU A 74 8.91 1.09 19.32
N GLN A 75 8.08 0.27 19.94
CA GLN A 75 8.50 -0.80 20.86
C GLN A 75 8.81 -2.12 20.12
N MET A 76 8.61 -2.17 18.80
CA MET A 76 8.74 -3.39 17.98
C MET A 76 9.76 -3.20 16.87
N GLU A 77 10.47 -4.27 16.51
CA GLU A 77 11.38 -4.27 15.37
C GLU A 77 10.64 -4.51 14.05
N ARG A 78 11.14 -3.91 12.96
CA ARG A 78 10.59 -4.10 11.61
C ARG A 78 11.09 -5.42 11.02
N LYS A 79 10.17 -6.22 10.50
CA LYS A 79 10.46 -7.45 9.74
C LYS A 79 9.81 -7.38 8.36
N GLU A 80 10.58 -7.70 7.32
CA GLU A 80 10.06 -7.91 5.96
C GLU A 80 9.62 -9.36 5.76
N VAL A 81 8.41 -9.56 5.24
CA VAL A 81 7.82 -10.87 4.93
C VAL A 81 7.12 -10.78 3.57
N ARG A 82 7.33 -11.77 2.70
CA ARG A 82 6.59 -11.90 1.44
C ARG A 82 5.41 -12.84 1.65
N LEU A 83 4.22 -12.40 1.25
CA LEU A 83 2.99 -13.18 1.34
C LEU A 83 2.30 -13.23 -0.03
N PRO A 84 1.66 -14.36 -0.39
CA PRO A 84 0.81 -14.43 -1.56
C PRO A 84 -0.32 -13.38 -1.50
N GLN A 85 -0.71 -12.84 -2.66
CA GLN A 85 -1.79 -11.84 -2.74
C GLN A 85 -3.09 -12.34 -2.10
N GLU A 86 -3.43 -13.61 -2.31
CA GLU A 86 -4.61 -14.23 -1.72
C GLU A 86 -4.60 -14.16 -0.17
N HIS A 87 -3.43 -14.28 0.47
CA HIS A 87 -3.31 -14.20 1.92
C HIS A 87 -3.52 -12.76 2.41
N LEU A 88 -3.02 -11.78 1.66
CA LEU A 88 -3.23 -10.35 1.94
C LEU A 88 -4.72 -9.99 1.86
N ASP A 89 -5.42 -10.48 0.85
CA ASP A 89 -6.84 -10.24 0.67
C ASP A 89 -7.67 -10.88 1.80
N LYS A 90 -7.34 -12.12 2.18
CA LYS A 90 -7.97 -12.83 3.31
C LYS A 90 -7.73 -12.11 4.65
N LEU A 91 -6.51 -11.63 4.90
CA LEU A 91 -6.19 -10.84 6.09
C LEU A 91 -6.98 -9.53 6.12
N THR A 92 -7.03 -8.81 5.00
CA THR A 92 -7.80 -7.56 4.88
C THR A 92 -9.28 -7.79 5.23
N LEU A 93 -9.87 -8.86 4.67
CA LEU A 93 -11.27 -9.21 4.93
C LEU A 93 -11.51 -9.56 6.40
N LEU A 94 -10.66 -10.38 7.00
CA LEU A 94 -10.77 -10.79 8.40
C LEU A 94 -10.67 -9.58 9.34
N VAL A 95 -9.72 -8.67 9.09
CA VAL A 95 -9.59 -7.42 9.86
C VAL A 95 -10.86 -6.57 9.77
N ARG A 96 -11.46 -6.46 8.58
CA ARG A 96 -12.73 -5.72 8.40
C ARG A 96 -13.87 -6.36 9.17
N GLN A 97 -13.98 -7.69 9.14
CA GLN A 97 -15.01 -8.43 9.87
C GLN A 97 -14.86 -8.24 11.39
N LEU A 98 -13.66 -8.42 11.93
CA LEU A 98 -13.37 -8.26 13.36
C LEU A 98 -13.61 -6.83 13.85
N ASN A 99 -13.19 -5.82 13.09
CA ASN A 99 -13.44 -4.43 13.47
C ASN A 99 -14.93 -4.04 13.39
N ARG A 100 -15.70 -4.62 12.46
CA ARG A 100 -17.16 -4.43 12.40
C ARG A 100 -17.86 -5.08 13.60
N ALA A 101 -17.49 -6.32 13.93
CA ALA A 101 -18.07 -7.07 15.04
C ALA A 101 -17.92 -6.34 16.39
N ARG A 102 -16.79 -5.66 16.61
CA ARG A 102 -16.47 -4.96 17.86
C ARG A 102 -17.13 -3.58 18.02
N LYS A 103 -17.92 -3.11 17.04
CA LYS A 103 -18.65 -1.82 17.09
C LYS A 103 -17.80 -0.62 17.55
N ARG A 104 -16.52 -0.55 17.15
CA ARG A 104 -15.51 0.46 17.54
C ARG A 104 -15.06 0.44 19.01
N SER A 105 -15.25 -0.66 19.72
CA SER A 105 -14.67 -0.86 21.05
C SER A 105 -13.22 -1.33 20.99
N GLY A 106 -12.34 -0.68 21.76
CA GLY A 106 -10.95 -1.08 21.99
C GLY A 106 -9.95 -0.73 20.87
N GLU A 107 -8.74 -1.30 20.97
CA GLU A 107 -7.64 -1.10 20.01
C GLU A 107 -8.04 -1.57 18.60
N ARG A 108 -7.72 -0.74 17.60
CA ARG A 108 -7.90 -1.08 16.18
C ARG A 108 -7.11 -2.34 15.84
N ILE A 109 -7.81 -3.37 15.35
CA ILE A 109 -7.13 -4.56 14.81
C ILE A 109 -6.64 -4.22 13.41
N THR A 110 -5.40 -4.62 13.13
CA THR A 110 -4.73 -4.49 11.83
C THR A 110 -4.23 -5.85 11.37
N GLU A 111 -3.80 -5.96 10.12
CA GLU A 111 -3.16 -7.17 9.59
C GLU A 111 -1.94 -7.55 10.43
N ASN A 112 -1.12 -6.55 10.78
CA ASN A 112 0.03 -6.72 11.66
C ASN A 112 -0.37 -7.26 13.05
N THR A 113 -1.55 -6.89 13.56
CA THR A 113 -2.06 -7.46 14.81
C THR A 113 -2.34 -8.96 14.67
N LEU A 114 -2.98 -9.38 13.58
CA LEU A 114 -3.26 -10.79 13.32
C LEU A 114 -1.99 -11.61 13.07
N ILE A 115 -1.04 -11.07 12.32
CA ILE A 115 0.26 -11.71 12.07
C ILE A 115 1.01 -11.92 13.39
N ARG A 116 1.04 -10.91 14.28
CA ARG A 116 1.65 -11.06 15.60
C ARG A 116 0.98 -12.12 16.47
N ILE A 117 -0.35 -12.19 16.47
CA ILE A 117 -1.10 -13.21 17.23
C ILE A 117 -0.81 -14.62 16.68
N ALA A 118 -0.82 -14.79 15.36
CA ALA A 118 -0.47 -16.07 14.73
C ALA A 118 0.95 -16.51 15.11
N ILE A 119 1.93 -15.60 15.04
CA ILE A 119 3.31 -15.87 15.45
C ILE A 119 3.40 -16.24 16.93
N ALA A 120 2.74 -15.49 17.81
CA ALA A 120 2.74 -15.77 19.25
C ALA A 120 2.19 -17.17 19.54
N GLY A 121 1.06 -17.55 18.93
CA GLY A 121 0.48 -18.87 19.10
C GLY A 121 1.36 -19.99 18.54
N MET A 122 2.04 -19.77 17.41
CA MET A 122 3.00 -20.73 16.87
C MET A 122 4.22 -20.92 17.78
N ILE A 123 4.72 -19.84 18.40
CA ILE A 123 5.85 -19.90 19.33
C ILE A 123 5.46 -20.60 20.62
N GLU A 124 4.27 -20.32 21.16
CA GLU A 124 3.74 -20.95 22.38
C GLU A 124 3.59 -22.47 22.23
N HIS A 125 3.31 -22.94 21.02
CA HIS A 125 3.09 -24.35 20.70
C HIS A 125 4.11 -24.88 19.69
N ALA A 126 5.34 -24.40 19.77
CA ALA A 126 6.41 -24.79 18.84
C ALA A 126 6.71 -26.30 18.86
N ASP A 127 6.43 -26.97 19.97
CA ASP A 127 6.55 -28.43 20.11
C ASP A 127 5.57 -29.22 19.23
N GLN A 128 4.50 -28.59 18.75
CA GLN A 128 3.48 -29.17 17.87
C GLN A 128 3.82 -28.99 16.37
N LEU A 129 4.75 -28.09 16.04
CA LEU A 129 5.22 -27.90 14.68
C LEU A 129 6.16 -29.05 14.29
N LYS A 130 5.71 -29.92 13.38
CA LYS A 130 6.45 -31.10 12.91
C LYS A 130 6.57 -31.07 11.39
N GLY A 131 7.79 -31.24 10.90
CA GLY A 131 8.08 -31.24 9.48
C GLY A 131 9.42 -30.62 9.16
N THR A 132 9.84 -30.81 7.92
CA THR A 132 11.07 -30.22 7.35
C THR A 132 10.77 -29.28 6.19
N THR A 133 9.53 -29.26 5.70
CA THR A 133 9.04 -28.36 4.65
C THR A 133 7.95 -27.44 5.18
N GLU A 134 7.72 -26.31 4.48
CA GLU A 134 6.66 -25.37 4.84
C GLU A 134 5.28 -26.02 4.82
N ASP A 135 5.00 -26.88 3.83
CA ASP A 135 3.73 -27.59 3.69
C ASP A 135 3.48 -28.56 4.86
N GLU A 136 4.51 -29.32 5.27
CA GLU A 136 4.42 -30.22 6.44
C GLU A 136 4.15 -29.44 7.74
N LEU A 137 4.85 -28.31 7.92
CA LEU A 137 4.66 -27.43 9.07
C LEU A 137 3.24 -26.84 9.07
N LEU A 138 2.73 -26.41 7.91
CA LEU A 138 1.36 -25.90 7.77
C LEU A 138 0.32 -26.97 8.10
N VAL A 139 0.49 -28.20 7.60
CA VAL A 139 -0.42 -29.32 7.90
C VAL A 139 -0.41 -29.65 9.39
N SER A 140 0.78 -29.78 10.01
CA SER A 140 0.89 -30.08 11.45
C SER A 140 0.24 -28.97 12.30
N TRP A 141 0.50 -27.70 11.97
CA TRP A 141 -0.10 -26.54 12.64
C TRP A 141 -1.62 -26.52 12.51
N THR A 142 -2.13 -26.71 11.30
CA THR A 142 -3.58 -26.69 11.02
C THR A 142 -4.29 -27.82 11.75
N ASN A 143 -3.71 -29.02 11.79
CA ASN A 143 -4.25 -30.15 12.55
C ASN A 143 -4.30 -29.85 14.05
N TYR A 144 -3.24 -29.26 14.60
CA TYR A 144 -3.21 -28.85 16.01
C TYR A 144 -4.33 -27.84 16.32
N VAL A 145 -4.45 -26.77 15.53
CA VAL A 145 -5.48 -25.73 15.72
C VAL A 145 -6.90 -26.31 15.63
N ASN A 146 -7.15 -27.25 14.73
CA ASN A 146 -8.47 -27.88 14.56
C ASN A 146 -8.79 -28.93 15.64
N SER A 147 -7.80 -29.39 16.41
CA SER A 147 -7.97 -30.38 17.47
C SER A 147 -8.33 -29.78 18.83
N LYS A 148 -8.37 -28.45 18.93
CA LYS A 148 -8.75 -27.68 20.12
C LYS A 148 -10.18 -27.19 20.02
#